data_AF-A0A969WPM2-F1
#
_entry.id   AF-A0A969WPM2-F1
#
_cell.length_a   1.000
_cell.length_b   1.000
_cell.length_c   1.000
_cell.angle_alpha   90.00
_cell.angle_beta   90.00
_cell.angle_gamma   90.00
#
_symmetry.space_group_name_H-M   'P 1'
#
loop_
_entity.id
_entity.type
_entity.pdbx_description
1 polymer ?
#
loop_
_entity_poly.entity_id
_entity_poly.type
_entity_poly.pdbx_seq_one_letter_code
_entity_poly.pdbx_strand_id
1 'polypeptide(L)' 'MKIAYLSSFYPFRGGIAQFNALLLQAFQEIELNAKAYTFTTQYPNILFPGKTQMVSENDSTAII' A
#
# COMPACT_ATOMS: atom_id res chain seq x y z
N MET A 1 20.34 2.12 -9.77
CA MET A 1 19.80 3.15 -8.85
C MET A 1 19.05 2.47 -7.71
N LYS A 2 19.11 2.98 -6.47
CA LYS A 2 18.34 2.45 -5.34
C LYS A 2 17.26 3.45 -4.94
N ILE A 3 16.02 2.99 -4.81
CA ILE A 3 14.87 3.84 -4.48
C ILE A 3 14.28 3.41 -3.14
N ALA A 4 14.05 4.38 -2.26
CA ALA A 4 13.16 4.19 -1.11
C ALA A 4 11.77 4.70 -1.49
N TYR A 5 10.79 3.80 -1.55
CA TYR A 5 9.43 4.13 -1.96
C TYR A 5 8.50 4.17 -0.75
N LEU A 6 8.24 5.36 -0.24
CA LEU A 6 7.32 5.59 0.88
C LEU A 6 5.91 5.86 0.37
N SER A 7 4.96 5.01 0.74
CA SER A 7 3.54 5.24 0.44
C SER A 7 2.64 4.35 1.30
N SER A 8 1.33 4.42 1.05
CA SER A 8 0.38 3.45 1.62
C SER A 8 0.53 2.11 0.89
N PHE A 9 0.78 1.04 1.62
CA PHE A 9 0.87 -0.33 1.10
C PHE A 9 0.00 -1.25 1.96
N TYR A 10 -0.08 -2.53 1.61
CA TYR A 10 -0.65 -3.55 2.50
C TYR A 10 -0.05 -3.39 3.92
N PRO A 11 -0.88 -3.42 4.99
CA PRO A 11 -2.29 -3.85 5.04
C PRO A 11 -3.34 -2.74 4.85
N PHE A 12 -2.98 -1.53 4.40
CA PHE A 12 -3.95 -0.46 4.20
C PHE A 12 -4.86 -0.73 2.99
N ARG A 13 -6.16 -0.43 3.14
CA ARG A 13 -7.14 -0.58 2.07
C ARG A 13 -7.19 0.63 1.13
N GLY A 14 -7.77 0.42 -0.04
CA GLY A 14 -8.12 1.48 -1.00
C GLY A 14 -7.21 1.52 -2.23
N GLY A 15 -7.65 2.28 -3.24
CA GLY A 15 -7.01 2.31 -4.56
C GLY A 15 -5.57 2.82 -4.56
N ILE A 16 -5.19 3.67 -3.59
CA ILE A 16 -3.80 4.14 -3.45
C ILE A 16 -2.87 2.98 -3.11
N ALA A 17 -3.22 2.15 -2.11
CA ALA A 17 -2.38 1.02 -1.72
C ALA A 17 -2.26 -0.03 -2.85
N GLN A 18 -3.36 -0.29 -3.56
CA GLN A 18 -3.37 -1.17 -4.73
C GLN A 18 -2.51 -0.62 -5.88
N PHE A 19 -2.64 0.67 -6.18
CA PHE A 19 -1.83 1.33 -7.20
C PHE A 19 -0.33 1.26 -6.87
N ASN A 20 0.04 1.50 -5.62
CA ASN A 20 1.45 1.45 -5.22
C ASN A 20 2.03 0.03 -5.31
N ALA A 21 1.24 -1.00 -4.99
CA ALA A 21 1.63 -2.39 -5.17
C ALA A 21 1.88 -2.72 -6.65
N LEU A 22 0.96 -2.31 -7.54
CA LEU A 22 1.11 -2.45 -8.99
C LEU A 22 2.36 -1.71 -9.51
N LEU A 23 2.61 -0.50 -9.04
CA LEU A 23 3.80 0.26 -9.45
C LEU A 23 5.10 -0.39 -8.94
N LEU A 24 5.10 -0.91 -7.71
CA LEU A 24 6.24 -1.62 -7.17
C LEU A 24 6.52 -2.91 -7.97
N GLN A 25 5.48 -3.62 -8.40
CA GLN A 25 5.62 -4.76 -9.30
C GLN A 25 6.21 -4.33 -10.65
N ALA A 26 5.71 -3.25 -11.26
CA ALA A 26 6.26 -2.72 -12.49
C ALA A 26 7.74 -2.31 -12.35
N PHE A 27 8.17 -1.80 -11.19
CA PHE A 27 9.58 -1.54 -10.89
C PHE A 27 10.41 -2.83 -10.85
N GLN A 28 9.87 -3.91 -10.27
CA GLN A 28 10.55 -5.20 -10.25
C GLN A 28 10.71 -5.79 -11.66
N GLU A 29 9.70 -5.64 -12.52
CA GLU A 29 9.72 -6.11 -13.92
C GLU A 29 10.82 -5.45 -14.77
N ILE A 30 11.22 -4.22 -14.43
CA ILE A 30 12.33 -3.50 -15.08
C ILE A 30 13.65 -3.57 -14.29
N GLU A 31 13.77 -4.53 -13.36
CA GLU A 31 14.95 -4.78 -12.52
C GLU A 31 15.40 -3.56 -11.69
N LEU A 32 14.46 -2.67 -11.34
CA LEU A 32 14.74 -1.50 -10.52
C LEU A 32 14.77 -1.88 -9.03
N ASN A 33 15.88 -1.54 -8.36
CA ASN A 33 16.04 -1.80 -6.93
C ASN A 33 15.25 -0.78 -6.09
N ALA A 34 13.95 -1.04 -5.94
CA ALA A 34 13.04 -0.27 -5.10
C ALA A 34 12.69 -1.03 -3.82
N LYS A 35 12.82 -0.37 -2.67
CA LYS A 35 12.38 -0.89 -1.37
C LYS A 35 11.17 -0.10 -0.89
N ALA A 36 10.07 -0.80 -0.64
CA ALA A 36 8.85 -0.21 -0.11
C ALA A 36 8.97 0.07 1.39
N TYR A 37 8.40 1.20 1.79
CA TYR A 37 8.20 1.61 3.17
C TYR A 37 6.76 2.06 3.32
N THR A 38 6.11 1.67 4.41
CA THR A 38 4.73 2.05 4.68
C THR A 38 4.54 2.58 6.08
N PHE A 39 3.38 3.18 6.31
CA PHE A 39 3.02 3.78 7.58
C PHE A 39 2.61 2.71 8.58
N THR A 40 2.73 3.00 9.86
CA THR A 40 2.12 2.19 10.92
C THR A 40 0.65 2.56 11.12
N THR A 41 0.26 3.79 10.79
CA THR A 41 -1.09 4.34 10.99
C THR A 41 -1.32 5.50 10.01
N GLN A 42 -2.47 5.54 9.31
CA GLN A 42 -2.85 6.68 8.46
C GLN A 42 -3.63 7.73 9.27
N TYR A 43 -4.60 7.27 10.06
CA TYR A 43 -5.35 8.12 10.99
C TYR A 43 -5.53 7.41 12.34
N PRO A 44 -5.56 8.16 13.46
CA PRO A 44 -6.06 7.64 14.73
C PRO A 44 -7.48 7.09 14.56
N ASN A 45 -7.82 6.02 15.28
CA ASN A 45 -9.13 5.36 15.16
C ASN A 45 -10.32 6.32 15.34
N ILE A 46 -10.19 7.30 16.25
CA ILE A 46 -11.24 8.29 16.54
C ILE A 46 -11.48 9.25 15.36
N LEU A 47 -10.47 9.47 14.52
CA LEU A 47 -10.52 10.40 13.39
C LEU A 47 -10.70 9.67 12.05
N PHE A 48 -10.82 8.34 12.06
CA PHE A 48 -10.96 7.61 10.81
C PHE A 48 -12.39 7.76 10.27
N PRO A 49 -12.58 8.32 9.06
CA PRO A 49 -13.90 8.68 8.55
C PRO A 49 -14.75 7.46 8.12
N GLY A 50 -14.18 6.25 8.14
CA GLY A 50 -14.85 5.01 7.78
C GLY A 50 -14.78 3.97 8.90
N LYS A 51 -15.08 2.71 8.57
CA LYS A 51 -15.03 1.60 9.53
C LYS A 51 -13.60 1.21 9.94
N THR A 52 -12.70 1.08 8.96
CA THR A 52 -11.31 0.65 9.18
C THR A 52 -10.41 1.09 8.03
N GLN A 53 -9.15 1.40 8.33
CA GLN A 53 -8.11 1.73 7.34
C GLN A 53 -7.44 0.48 6.75
N MET A 54 -7.74 -0.71 7.28
CA MET A 54 -7.15 -1.98 6.87
C MET A 54 -8.02 -2.73 5.87
N VAL A 55 -7.40 -3.62 5.10
CA VAL A 55 -8.10 -4.62 4.28
C VAL A 55 -8.86 -5.62 5.15
N SER A 56 -9.93 -6.17 4.61
CA SER A 56 -10.80 -7.21 5.17
C SER A 56 -10.95 -8.36 4.19
N GLU A 57 -11.47 -9.50 4.64
CA GLU A 57 -11.69 -10.69 3.78
C GLU A 57 -12.60 -10.42 2.57
N ASN A 58 -13.43 -9.39 2.64
CA ASN A 58 -14.34 -8.99 1.55
C ASN A 58 -13.71 -7.99 0.57
N ASP A 59 -12.49 -7.50 0.82
CA ASP A 59 -11.84 -6.59 -0.09
C ASP A 59 -11.31 -7.35 -1.31
N SER A 60 -11.77 -6.96 -2.49
CA SER A 60 -11.28 -7.48 -3.77
C SER A 60 -9.90 -6.88 -4.09
N THR A 61 -8.89 -7.21 -3.30
CA THR A 61 -7.50 -6.81 -3.59
C THR A 61 -6.84 -7.94 -4.38
N ALA A 62 -6.68 -7.75 -5.70
CA ALA A 62 -6.02 -8.69 -6.60
C ALA A 62 -4.52 -8.89 -6.28
N ILE A 63 -3.95 -8.04 -5.41
CA ILE A 63 -2.56 -8.08 -4.99
C ILE A 63 -2.54 -7.83 -3.49
N ILE A 64 -2.38 -8.92 -2.73
CA ILE A 64 -1.90 -8.93 -1.35
C ILE A 64 -0.47 -9.47 -1.41
#